data_AF-A0A7S2IF91-F1
#
_entry.id   AF-A0A7S2IF91-F1
#
_cell.length_a   1.000
_cell.length_b   1.000
_cell.length_c   1.000
_cell.angle_alpha   90.00
_cell.angle_beta   90.00
_cell.angle_gamma   90.00
#
_symmetry.space_group_name_H-M   'P 1'
#
loop_
_entity.id
_entity.type
_entity.pdbx_description
1 polymer ?
#
loop_
_entity_poly.entity_id
_entity_poly.type
_entity_poly.pdbx_seq_one_letter_code
_entity_poly.pdbx_strand_id
1 'polypeptide(L)'
;AKFTTTDFSFNQGYDTIYEVNFEKMTQVNRDSKKSRDIRRKDPTSSSKSALWEWWNDDGDWSPFAAEDQTLLEKAYAAGITPFMTKKLSFNAGFDSLYIFDFDVMTQANSDSGTSRKIQ
;
A
#
# COMPACT_ATOMS: atom_id res chain seq x y z
N ALA A 1 16.94 -16.50 21.71
CA ALA A 1 15.88 -16.20 22.70
C ALA A 1 14.64 -17.03 22.40
N LYS A 2 14.02 -17.64 23.42
CA LYS A 2 12.79 -18.44 23.30
C LYS A 2 11.81 -18.11 24.42
N PHE A 3 10.51 -18.18 24.14
CA PHE A 3 9.46 -18.00 25.14
C PHE A 3 8.22 -18.82 24.80
N THR A 4 7.31 -18.97 25.77
CA THR A 4 6.02 -19.63 25.59
C THR A 4 4.87 -18.67 25.87
N THR A 5 3.77 -18.78 25.13
CA THR A 5 2.58 -17.93 25.30
C THR A 5 1.31 -18.65 24.84
N THR A 6 0.18 -18.23 25.39
CA THR A 6 -1.19 -18.56 24.95
C THR A 6 -1.88 -17.36 24.29
N ASP A 7 -1.24 -16.19 24.29
CA ASP A 7 -1.87 -14.87 24.06
C ASP A 7 -1.99 -14.49 22.59
N PHE A 8 -1.73 -15.44 21.68
CA PHE A 8 -1.89 -15.19 20.26
C PHE A 8 -3.36 -14.90 19.93
N SER A 9 -3.60 -13.88 19.10
CA SER A 9 -4.96 -13.47 18.70
C SER A 9 -5.75 -14.59 18.02
N PHE A 10 -5.07 -15.49 17.30
CA PHE A 10 -5.70 -16.67 16.68
C PHE A 10 -5.93 -17.83 17.67
N ASN A 11 -5.42 -17.73 18.90
CA ASN A 11 -5.53 -18.73 19.96
C ASN A 11 -6.54 -18.32 21.05
N GLN A 12 -7.37 -17.31 20.79
CA GLN A 12 -8.40 -16.87 21.74
C GLN A 12 -9.41 -17.99 22.01
N GLY A 13 -9.66 -18.26 23.29
CA GLY A 13 -10.54 -19.34 23.74
C GLY A 13 -9.90 -20.73 23.79
N TYR A 14 -8.59 -20.84 23.53
CA TYR A 14 -7.84 -22.10 23.62
C TYR A 14 -6.64 -21.96 24.57
N ASP A 15 -6.44 -22.92 25.46
CA ASP A 15 -5.31 -22.97 26.39
C ASP A 15 -4.03 -23.57 25.77
N THR A 16 -3.98 -23.66 24.44
CA THR A 16 -2.84 -24.24 23.73
C THR A 16 -1.60 -23.37 23.88
N ILE A 17 -0.52 -23.97 24.38
CA ILE A 17 0.75 -23.29 24.56
C ILE A 17 1.53 -23.31 23.25
N TYR A 18 1.99 -22.13 22.82
CA TYR A 18 2.92 -21.98 21.71
C TYR A 18 4.32 -21.64 22.22
N GLU A 19 5.34 -22.33 21.72
CA GLU A 19 6.74 -21.94 21.89
C GLU A 19 7.20 -21.15 20.67
N VAL A 20 7.78 -19.98 20.91
CA VAL A 20 8.43 -19.16 19.88
C VAL A 20 9.92 -19.20 20.11
N ASN A 21 10.68 -19.54 19.07
CA ASN A 21 12.14 -19.57 19.07
C ASN A 21 12.68 -18.64 17.98
N PHE A 22 13.29 -17.53 18.41
CA PHE A 22 13.83 -16.53 17.48
C PHE A 22 15.21 -16.91 16.90
N GLU A 23 15.93 -17.85 17.50
CA GLU A 23 17.19 -18.36 16.90
C GLU A 23 16.90 -19.26 15.71
N LYS A 24 15.84 -20.06 15.82
CA LYS A 24 15.39 -20.95 14.74
C LYS A 24 14.37 -20.31 13.81
N MET A 25 13.85 -19.14 14.18
CA MET A 25 12.75 -18.47 13.48
C MET A 25 11.53 -19.39 13.31
N THR A 26 11.15 -20.07 14.39
CA THR A 26 10.03 -21.02 14.41
C THR A 26 9.04 -20.76 15.54
N GLN A 27 7.78 -21.07 15.29
CA GLN A 27 6.72 -21.22 16.27
C GLN A 27 6.25 -22.68 16.29
N VAL A 28 6.11 -23.26 17.49
CA VAL A 28 5.66 -24.65 17.66
C VAL A 28 4.46 -24.69 18.59
N ASN A 29 3.38 -25.32 18.13
CA ASN A 29 2.26 -25.69 18.97
C ASN A 29 2.68 -26.87 19.87
N ARG A 30 2.64 -26.70 21.20
CA ARG A 30 3.17 -27.70 22.14
C ARG A 30 2.31 -28.95 22.26
N ASP A 31 1.03 -28.88 21.92
CA ASP A 31 0.09 -30.01 22.01
C ASP A 31 0.24 -30.91 20.78
N SER A 32 0.07 -30.32 19.59
CA SER A 32 0.11 -31.04 18.31
C SER A 32 1.52 -31.23 17.73
N LYS A 33 2.53 -30.58 18.30
CA LYS A 33 3.92 -30.53 17.81
C LYS A 33 4.07 -29.95 16.39
N LYS A 34 3.04 -29.31 15.84
CA LYS A 34 3.13 -28.63 14.54
C LYS A 34 4.05 -27.42 14.64
N SER A 35 5.05 -27.38 13.75
CA SER A 35 5.98 -26.26 13.59
C SER A 35 5.58 -25.37 12.41
N ARG A 36 5.83 -24.08 12.55
CA ARG A 36 5.64 -23.03 11.54
C ARG A 36 6.84 -22.10 11.56
N ASP A 37 7.27 -21.66 10.38
CA ASP A 37 8.30 -20.63 10.29
C ASP A 37 7.70 -19.26 10.60
N ILE A 38 8.47 -18.42 11.30
CA ILE A 38 8.12 -17.03 11.57
C ILE A 38 9.17 -16.11 10.96
N ARG A 39 8.77 -14.88 10.64
CA ARG A 39 9.71 -13.84 10.19
C ARG A 39 9.34 -12.49 10.75
N ARG A 40 10.34 -11.67 11.05
CA ARG A 40 10.15 -10.23 11.26
C ARG A 40 10.15 -9.58 9.88
N LYS A 41 9.09 -8.84 9.56
CA LYS A 41 9.10 -7.90 8.43
C LYS A 41 9.51 -6.55 8.98
N ASP A 42 10.52 -5.91 8.40
CA ASP A 42 10.92 -4.58 8.87
C ASP A 42 9.73 -3.62 8.73
N PRO A 43 9.43 -2.80 9.76
CA PRO A 43 8.32 -1.85 9.70
C PRO A 43 8.52 -0.78 8.61
N THR A 44 9.76 -0.61 8.13
CA THR A 44 10.10 0.25 6.98
C THR A 44 9.99 -0.46 5.63
N SER A 45 9.75 -1.78 5.62
CA SER A 45 9.59 -2.60 4.41
C SER A 45 8.13 -2.89 4.06
N SER A 46 7.17 -2.30 4.78
CA SER A 46 5.97 -1.85 4.07
C SER A 46 6.47 -0.79 3.09
N SER A 47 6.66 -1.24 1.85
CA SER A 47 6.98 -0.47 0.64
C SER A 47 7.09 1.02 0.90
N LYS A 48 8.28 1.62 0.72
CA LYS A 48 8.36 3.07 0.49
C LYS A 48 7.40 3.35 -0.68
N SER A 49 6.16 3.72 -0.40
CA SER A 49 5.19 4.05 -1.42
C SER A 49 5.74 5.28 -2.11
N ALA A 50 5.86 5.24 -3.44
CA ALA A 50 6.24 6.42 -4.18
C ALA A 50 5.32 7.59 -3.78
N LEU A 51 5.91 8.74 -3.53
CA LEU A 51 5.15 9.97 -3.29
C LEU A 51 4.77 10.51 -4.66
N TRP A 52 3.49 10.40 -5.00
CA TRP A 52 2.97 11.00 -6.22
C TRP A 52 2.50 12.42 -5.93
N GLU A 53 2.94 13.36 -6.77
CA GLU A 53 2.59 14.79 -6.65
C GLU A 53 2.08 15.36 -7.98
N TRP A 54 1.36 16.47 -7.91
CA TRP A 54 0.88 17.22 -9.07
C TRP A 54 1.25 18.69 -8.96
N TRP A 55 1.50 19.33 -10.10
CA TRP A 55 1.83 20.75 -10.18
C TRP A 55 0.57 21.60 -10.01
N ASN A 56 0.49 22.33 -8.90
CA ASN A 56 -0.67 23.14 -8.53
C ASN A 56 -0.66 24.52 -9.21
N ASP A 57 -1.73 25.30 -8.99
CA ASP A 57 -1.86 26.64 -9.57
C ASP A 57 -0.97 27.70 -8.89
N ASP A 58 -0.49 27.40 -7.68
CA ASP A 58 0.44 28.24 -6.92
C ASP A 58 1.90 28.08 -7.39
N GLY A 59 2.15 27.18 -8.34
CA GLY A 59 3.48 26.90 -8.87
C GLY A 59 4.33 26.03 -7.94
N ASP A 60 3.69 25.12 -7.20
CA ASP A 60 4.35 24.16 -6.32
C ASP A 60 3.84 22.72 -6.53
N TRP A 61 4.59 21.75 -6.02
CA TRP A 61 4.18 20.35 -6.00
C TRP A 61 3.23 20.10 -4.83
N SER A 62 2.08 19.51 -5.13
CA SER A 62 1.10 19.11 -4.13
C SER A 62 0.94 17.60 -4.12
N PRO A 63 1.01 16.94 -2.96
CA PRO A 63 0.86 15.49 -2.89
C PRO A 63 -0.58 15.08 -3.20
N PHE A 64 -0.74 13.96 -3.90
CA PHE A 64 -2.04 13.28 -3.98
C PHE A 64 -2.43 12.69 -2.61
N ALA A 65 -3.73 12.45 -2.39
CA ALA A 65 -4.19 11.73 -1.21
C ALA A 65 -3.63 10.30 -1.17
N ALA A 66 -3.49 9.70 0.01
CA ALA A 66 -2.84 8.39 0.17
C ALA A 66 -3.48 7.26 -0.66
N GLU A 67 -4.81 7.29 -0.80
CA GLU A 67 -5.57 6.34 -1.63
C GLU A 67 -5.30 6.54 -3.13
N ASP A 68 -5.18 7.79 -3.58
CA ASP A 68 -4.85 8.13 -4.96
C ASP A 68 -3.40 7.76 -5.28
N GLN A 69 -2.45 8.03 -4.37
CA GLN A 69 -1.06 7.61 -4.54
C GLN A 69 -0.95 6.09 -4.70
N THR A 70 -1.72 5.32 -3.92
CA THR A 70 -1.75 3.85 -4.04
C THR A 70 -2.30 3.41 -5.39
N LEU A 71 -3.32 4.10 -5.89
CA LEU A 71 -3.93 3.83 -7.19
C LEU A 71 -2.95 4.13 -8.35
N LEU A 72 -2.32 5.30 -8.32
CA LEU A 72 -1.34 5.74 -9.31
C LEU A 72 -0.12 4.84 -9.33
N GLU A 73 0.46 4.54 -8.17
CA GLU A 73 1.63 3.66 -8.05
C GLU A 73 1.34 2.28 -8.63
N LYS A 74 0.14 1.73 -8.37
CA LYS A 74 -0.25 0.43 -8.92
C LYS A 74 -0.36 0.47 -10.45
N ALA A 75 -0.91 1.53 -11.03
CA ALA A 75 -1.05 1.67 -12.48
C ALA A 75 0.31 1.86 -13.15
N TYR A 76 1.16 2.72 -12.57
CA TYR A 76 2.52 2.96 -13.01
C TYR A 76 3.37 1.68 -12.98
N ALA A 77 3.40 0.98 -11.85
CA ALA A 77 4.15 -0.27 -11.70
C ALA A 77 3.65 -1.39 -12.63
N ALA A 78 2.39 -1.33 -13.07
CA ALA A 78 1.81 -2.25 -14.06
C ALA A 78 2.08 -1.84 -15.52
N GLY A 79 2.73 -0.70 -15.77
CA GLY A 79 2.98 -0.17 -17.11
C GLY A 79 1.72 0.27 -17.85
N ILE A 80 0.67 0.66 -17.13
CA ILE A 80 -0.60 1.08 -17.72
C ILE A 80 -0.51 2.57 -18.02
N THR A 81 -0.21 2.92 -19.27
CA THR A 81 -0.22 4.32 -19.75
C THR A 81 -0.86 4.38 -21.15
N PRO A 82 -1.83 5.28 -21.39
CA PRO A 82 -2.45 6.19 -20.43
C PRO A 82 -3.38 5.45 -19.45
N PHE A 83 -3.31 5.81 -18.18
CA PHE A 83 -4.21 5.32 -17.13
C PHE A 83 -5.41 6.26 -16.97
N MET A 84 -6.62 5.74 -17.19
CA MET A 84 -7.85 6.51 -17.10
C MET A 84 -8.66 6.11 -15.86
N THR A 85 -9.07 7.09 -15.06
CA THR A 85 -9.84 6.83 -13.83
C THR A 85 -10.79 7.97 -13.48
N LYS A 86 -11.91 7.62 -12.84
CA LYS A 86 -12.82 8.56 -12.16
C LYS A 86 -12.75 8.44 -10.64
N LYS A 87 -11.98 7.47 -10.13
CA LYS A 87 -11.96 7.04 -8.73
C LYS A 87 -10.99 7.83 -7.86
N LEU A 88 -10.67 9.06 -8.25
CA LEU A 88 -9.79 9.93 -7.48
C LEU A 88 -10.56 10.55 -6.32
N SER A 89 -9.92 10.66 -5.17
CA SER A 89 -10.53 11.19 -3.94
C SER A 89 -11.13 12.59 -4.12
N PHE A 90 -10.39 13.47 -4.80
CA PHE A 90 -10.80 14.84 -5.08
C PHE A 90 -11.87 14.95 -6.19
N ASN A 91 -12.12 13.86 -6.90
CA ASN A 91 -13.18 13.75 -7.91
C ASN A 91 -14.47 13.15 -7.31
N ALA A 92 -14.53 12.90 -6.00
CA ALA A 92 -15.74 12.37 -5.37
C ALA A 92 -16.94 13.31 -5.58
N GLY A 93 -18.01 12.79 -6.18
CA GLY A 93 -19.21 13.57 -6.53
C GLY A 93 -19.14 14.28 -7.90
N PHE A 94 -17.98 14.24 -8.56
CA PHE A 94 -17.77 14.72 -9.92
C PHE A 94 -17.50 13.49 -10.81
N ASP A 95 -18.25 13.31 -11.89
CA ASP A 95 -18.09 12.13 -12.77
C ASP A 95 -17.03 12.38 -13.88
N SER A 96 -16.10 13.31 -13.62
CA SER A 96 -15.07 13.71 -14.57
C SER A 96 -14.02 12.61 -14.74
N LEU A 97 -13.59 12.39 -15.98
CA LEU A 97 -12.54 11.42 -16.29
C LEU A 97 -11.17 12.09 -16.24
N TYR A 98 -10.26 11.48 -15.48
CA TYR A 98 -8.86 11.88 -15.44
C TYR A 98 -8.01 10.87 -16.22
N ILE A 99 -7.08 11.40 -17.01
CA ILE A 99 -6.15 10.65 -17.84
C ILE A 99 -4.73 10.95 -17.33
N PHE A 100 -4.03 9.93 -16.88
CA PHE A 100 -2.63 10.00 -16.47
C PHE A 100 -1.77 9.39 -17.56
N ASP A 101 -0.84 10.17 -18.10
CA ASP A 101 0.20 9.68 -19.00
C ASP A 101 1.51 9.64 -18.22
N PHE A 102 1.98 8.43 -17.95
CA PHE A 102 3.20 8.20 -17.17
C PHE A 102 4.48 8.27 -18.01
N ASP A 103 4.39 8.25 -19.34
CA ASP A 103 5.57 8.37 -20.21
C ASP A 103 6.04 9.84 -20.26
N VAL A 104 5.09 10.77 -20.24
CA VAL A 104 5.36 12.22 -20.23
C VAL A 104 5.08 12.89 -18.89
N MET A 105 4.66 12.12 -17.88
CA MET A 105 4.38 12.57 -16.51
C MET A 105 3.37 13.73 -16.46
N THR A 106 2.16 13.48 -16.96
CA THR A 106 1.05 14.43 -16.91
C THR A 106 -0.27 13.81 -16.43
N GLN A 107 -1.13 14.64 -15.84
CA GLN A 107 -2.55 14.35 -15.65
C GLN A 107 -3.40 15.35 -16.45
N ALA A 108 -4.50 14.89 -17.02
CA ALA A 108 -5.47 15.73 -17.72
C ALA A 108 -6.91 15.42 -17.28
N ASN A 109 -7.72 16.46 -17.10
CA ASN A 109 -9.16 16.35 -16.93
C ASN A 109 -9.83 16.37 -18.32
N SER A 110 -10.59 15.33 -18.68
CA SER A 110 -11.25 15.22 -19.98
C SER A 110 -12.34 16.26 -20.22
N ASP A 111 -12.96 16.76 -19.16
CA ASP A 111 -14.13 17.64 -19.24
C ASP A 111 -13.70 19.09 -19.40
N SER A 112 -12.68 19.53 -18.65
CA SER A 112 -12.17 20.90 -18.71
C SER A 112 -10.99 21.08 -19.69
N GLY A 113 -10.33 19.98 -20.09
CA GLY A 113 -9.08 20.03 -20.85
C GLY A 113 -7.87 20.51 -20.06
N THR A 114 -8.01 20.73 -18.75
CA THR A 114 -6.91 21.17 -17.88
C THR A 114 -5.87 20.07 -17.76
N SER A 115 -4.60 20.40 -18.02
CA SER A 115 -3.48 19.48 -17.91
C SER A 115 -2.46 19.98 -16.89
N ARG A 116 -1.93 19.08 -16.06
CA ARG A 116 -0.95 19.38 -15.00
C ARG A 116 0.18 18.35 -15.05
N LYS A 117 1.38 18.76 -14.64
CA LYS A 117 2.51 17.82 -14.49
C LYS A 117 2.31 16.96 -13.24
N ILE A 118 2.85 15.75 -13.27
CA ILE A 118 2.96 14.85 -12.12
C ILE A 118 4.44 14.44 -11.92
N GLN A 119 4.81 13.98 -10.72
CA GLN A 119 6.12 13.38 -10.44
C GLN A 119 6.02 12.25 -9.42
#